data_AF-A0A532VE68-F1
#
_entry.id   AF-A0A532VE68-F1
#
_cell.length_a   1.000
_cell.length_b   1.000
_cell.length_c   1.000
_cell.angle_alpha   90.00
_cell.angle_beta   90.00
_cell.angle_gamma   90.00
#
_symmetry.space_group_name_H-M   'P 1'
#
loop_
_entity.id
_entity.type
_entity.pdbx_description
1 polymer ?
#
loop_
_entity_poly.entity_id
_entity_poly.type
_entity_poly.pdbx_seq_one_letter_code
_entity_poly.pdbx_strand_id
1 'polypeptide(L)' 'MKGLIISADGAEDRELFYPYYRLKEEGIEVEVASFS' A
#
# COMPACT_ATOMS: atom_id res chain seq x y z
N MET A 1 -5.77 12.20 6.10
CA MET A 1 -4.34 12.01 5.77
C MET A 1 -4.27 11.30 4.42
N LYS A 2 -3.21 11.49 3.63
CA LYS A 2 -3.00 10.79 2.36
C LYS A 2 -1.72 9.97 2.42
N GLY A 3 -1.75 8.74 1.89
CA GLY A 3 -0.62 7.82 1.83
C GLY A 3 -0.34 7.33 0.41
N LEU A 4 0.92 7.00 0.15
CA LEU A 4 1.36 6.38 -1.10
C LEU A 4 2.17 5.13 -0.73
N ILE A 5 1.77 3.98 -1.28
CA ILE A 5 2.56 2.75 -1.23
C ILE A 5 3.21 2.56 -2.59
N ILE A 6 4.53 2.46 -2.62
CA ILE A 6 5.29 2.16 -3.83
C ILE A 6 5.75 0.71 -3.75
N SER A 7 5.36 -0.09 -4.73
CA SER A 7 5.74 -1.50 -4.83
C SER A 7 6.46 -1.77 -6.16
N ALA A 8 7.01 -2.97 -6.29
CA ALA A 8 7.65 -3.47 -7.50
C ALA A 8 7.49 -5.00 -7.59
N ASP A 9 7.85 -5.55 -8.74
CA ASP A 9 7.83 -7.00 -8.95
C ASP A 9 8.72 -7.72 -7.93
N GLY A 10 8.23 -8.84 -7.39
CA GLY A 10 8.93 -9.65 -6.39
C GLY A 10 8.83 -9.14 -4.96
N ALA A 11 8.11 -8.05 -4.70
CA ALA A 11 7.72 -7.65 -3.35
C ALA A 11 6.86 -8.75 -2.71
N GLU A 12 7.01 -8.96 -1.39
CA GLU A 12 6.20 -9.96 -0.68
C GLU A 12 4.77 -9.43 -0.47
N ASP A 13 3.78 -10.28 -0.74
CA ASP A 13 2.37 -9.87 -0.77
C ASP A 13 1.89 -9.23 0.54
N ARG A 14 2.33 -9.71 1.71
CA ARG A 14 1.93 -9.16 3.01
C ARG A 14 2.57 -7.81 3.27
N GLU A 15 3.77 -7.55 2.75
CA GLU A 15 4.41 -6.23 2.84
C GLU A 15 3.60 -5.16 2.10
N LEU A 16 2.80 -5.54 1.10
CA LEU A 16 1.84 -4.65 0.45
C LEU A 16 0.46 -4.66 1.13
N PHE A 17 -0.15 -5.83 1.30
CA PHE A 17 -1.56 -5.93 1.70
C PHE A 17 -1.78 -5.59 3.19
N TYR A 18 -0.88 -6.01 4.08
CA TYR A 18 -1.04 -5.74 5.51
C TYR A 18 -1.10 -4.23 5.81
N PRO A 19 -0.12 -3.40 5.40
CA PRO A 19 -0.21 -1.97 5.64
C PRO A 19 -1.35 -1.31 4.83
N TYR A 20 -1.64 -1.75 3.61
CA TYR A 20 -2.74 -1.19 2.81
C TYR A 20 -4.09 -1.26 3.54
N TYR A 21 -4.46 -2.45 4.04
CA TYR A 21 -5.72 -2.61 4.75
C TYR A 21 -5.72 -1.92 6.12
N ARG A 22 -4.61 -1.96 6.85
CA ARG A 22 -4.49 -1.26 8.14
C ARG A 22 -4.70 0.25 8.01
N LEU A 23 -4.15 0.86 6.95
CA LEU A 23 -4.32 2.28 6.69
C LEU A 23 -5.76 2.63 6.29
N LYS A 24 -6.44 1.74 5.55
CA LYS A 24 -7.86 1.92 5.21
C LYS A 24 -8.79 1.83 6.42
N GLU A 25 -8.48 0.96 7.39
CA GLU A 25 -9.22 0.89 8.65
C GLU A 25 -9.16 2.21 9.43
N GLU A 26 -8.03 2.93 9.37
CA GLU A 26 -7.85 4.26 9.98
C GLU A 26 -8.49 5.39 9.14
N GLY A 27 -9.16 5.07 8.03
CA GLY A 27 -9.77 6.06 7.15
C GLY A 27 -8.76 6.88 6.34
N ILE A 28 -7.54 6.37 6.14
CA ILE A 28 -6.50 7.04 5.36
C ILE A 28 -6.71 6.73 3.87
N GLU A 29 -6.74 7.77 3.05
CA GLU A 29 -6.75 7.65 1.59
C GLU A 29 -5.37 7.19 1.12
N VAL A 30 -5.27 5.99 0.56
CA VAL A 30 -4.00 5.38 0.12
C VAL A 30 -4.06 5.03 -1.35
N GLU A 31 -3.07 5.52 -2.09
CA GLU A 31 -2.79 5.11 -3.47
C GLU A 31 -1.65 4.09 -3.51
N VAL A 32 -1.70 3.15 -4.46
CA VAL A 32 -0.64 2.18 -4.72
C VAL A 32 -0.07 2.45 -6.10
N ALA A 33 1.25 2.61 -6.19
CA ALA A 33 1.98 2.85 -7.42
C ALA A 33 3.07 1.78 -7.62
N SER A 34 3.38 1.52 -8.89
CA SER A 34 4.48 0.65 -9.33
C SER A 34 5.12 1.27 -10.57
N PHE A 35 6.39 0.98 -10.80
CA PHE A 35 7.13 1.41 -12.00
C PHE A 35 6.99 0.43 -13.18
N SER A 36 6.33 -0.71 -12.97
CA SER A 36 6.04 -1.75 -13.98
C SER A 36 5.28 -1.20 -15.18
#